data_AF-A0A822DTC5-F1
#
_entry.id   AF-A0A822DTC5-F1
#
_cell.length_a   1.000
_cell.length_b   1.000
_cell.length_c   1.000
_cell.angle_alpha   90.00
_cell.angle_beta   90.00
_cell.angle_gamma   90.00
#
_symmetry.space_group_name_H-M   'P 1'
#
loop_
_entity.id
_entity.type
_entity.pdbx_description
1 polymer ?
#
loop_
_entity_poly.entity_id
_entity_poly.type
_entity_poly.pdbx_seq_one_letter_code
_entity_poly.pdbx_strand_id
1 'polypeptide(L)'
;MRQVWLCHQGTLIYVGQDENKQCLCPPNYYGNGCQYQKQRVSLTLRLQNENLGKFNVIGVIVGLVDNTGLIHSHEQFTYIPGPDCNTKFDIYLLYRDRPKDMTKNYTIHIEAYDKINLRFLTTWKLPVKFNFMPVNRESALL
;
A
#
# COMPACT_ATOMS: atom_id res chain seq x y z
N MET A 1 -8.86 36.10 -10.88
CA MET A 1 -7.57 35.39 -11.03
C MET A 1 -7.75 33.97 -10.50
N ARG A 2 -7.42 32.95 -11.31
CA ARG A 2 -7.77 31.53 -11.05
C ARG A 2 -7.02 30.99 -9.81
N GLN A 3 -7.76 30.71 -8.73
CA GLN A 3 -7.28 30.08 -7.47
C GLN A 3 -6.84 28.61 -7.61
N VAL A 4 -6.49 28.15 -8.81
CA VAL A 4 -6.25 26.73 -9.13
C VAL A 4 -4.91 26.21 -8.55
N TRP A 5 -4.04 27.09 -8.03
CA TRP A 5 -2.69 26.72 -7.59
C TRP A 5 -2.51 26.54 -6.07
N LEU A 6 -3.50 26.86 -5.23
CA LEU A 6 -3.29 26.84 -3.77
C LEU A 6 -3.20 25.41 -3.21
N CYS A 7 -4.00 24.50 -3.76
CA CYS A 7 -4.11 23.12 -3.28
C CYS A 7 -3.68 22.11 -4.35
N HIS A 8 -2.55 22.32 -5.03
CA HIS A 8 -1.94 21.40 -6.03
C HIS A 8 -2.79 20.18 -6.46
N GLN A 9 -2.62 19.05 -5.76
CA GLN A 9 -3.31 17.77 -6.02
C GLN A 9 -4.48 17.48 -5.06
N GLY A 10 -4.87 18.48 -4.28
CA GLY A 10 -5.93 18.41 -3.29
C GLY A 10 -7.11 19.32 -3.61
N THR A 11 -8.07 19.34 -2.69
CA THR A 11 -9.30 20.11 -2.82
C THR A 11 -9.27 21.29 -1.86
N LEU A 12 -9.45 22.50 -2.38
CA LEU A 12 -9.61 23.70 -1.56
C LEU A 12 -10.95 23.65 -0.83
N ILE A 13 -10.91 23.85 0.49
CA ILE A 13 -12.08 24.01 1.34
C ILE A 13 -11.95 25.29 2.17
N TYR A 14 -13.09 25.76 2.64
CA TYR A 14 -13.20 26.92 3.52
C TYR A 14 -13.75 26.42 4.86
N VAL A 15 -13.04 26.70 5.95
CA VAL A 15 -13.34 26.16 7.28
C VAL A 15 -13.61 27.31 8.25
N GLY A 16 -14.71 27.20 9.01
CA GLY A 16 -15.10 28.19 10.01
C GLY A 16 -15.86 29.38 9.44
N GLN A 17 -16.29 30.29 10.32
CA GLN A 17 -17.01 31.51 9.96
C GLN A 17 -16.12 32.54 9.25
N ASP A 18 -14.81 32.50 9.49
CA ASP A 18 -13.82 33.38 8.87
C ASP A 18 -13.37 32.91 7.47
N GLU A 19 -14.00 31.85 6.92
CA GLU A 19 -13.67 31.27 5.61
C GLU A 19 -12.16 30.93 5.45
N ASN A 20 -11.54 30.36 6.49
CA ASN A 20 -10.12 30.01 6.42
C ASN A 20 -9.88 28.95 5.34
N LYS A 21 -8.97 29.28 4.41
CA LYS A 21 -8.61 28.40 3.29
C LYS A 21 -7.75 27.25 3.78
N GLN A 22 -8.21 26.02 3.57
CA GLN A 22 -7.47 24.82 3.88
C GLN A 22 -7.54 23.84 2.71
N CYS A 23 -6.53 22.99 2.56
CA CYS A 23 -6.50 21.97 1.51
C CYS A 23 -6.77 20.59 2.11
N LEU A 24 -7.75 19.88 1.56
CA LEU A 24 -7.94 18.45 1.79
C LEU A 24 -7.04 17.67 0.82
N CYS A 25 -6.06 16.96 1.38
CA CYS A 25 -5.13 16.17 0.58
C CYS A 25 -5.62 14.73 0.41
N PRO A 26 -5.57 14.19 -0.82
CA PRO A 26 -5.77 12.76 -1.04
C PRO A 26 -4.70 11.94 -0.30
N PRO A 27 -4.95 10.64 -0.04
CA PRO A 27 -4.07 9.80 0.78
C PRO A 27 -2.61 9.72 0.31
N ASN A 28 -2.34 9.99 -0.97
CA ASN A 28 -1.01 9.96 -1.58
C ASN A 28 -0.23 11.27 -1.45
N TYR A 29 -0.81 12.35 -0.93
CA TYR A 29 -0.19 13.66 -0.84
C TYR A 29 -0.32 14.27 0.56
N TYR A 30 0.57 15.20 0.90
CA TYR A 30 0.59 15.90 2.19
C TYR A 30 1.24 17.28 2.09
N GLY A 31 1.20 18.02 3.20
CA GLY A 31 1.60 19.42 3.27
C GLY A 31 0.40 20.36 3.17
N ASN A 32 0.58 21.63 3.54
CA ASN A 32 -0.51 22.60 3.62
C ASN A 32 -1.21 22.84 2.27
N GLY A 33 -0.52 22.65 1.14
CA GLY A 33 -1.04 22.75 -0.21
C GLY A 33 -1.10 21.41 -0.95
N CYS A 34 -0.94 20.28 -0.25
CA CYS A 34 -0.81 18.95 -0.88
C CYS A 34 0.33 18.86 -1.89
N GLN A 35 1.42 19.60 -1.64
CA GLN A 35 2.55 19.75 -2.54
C GLN A 35 3.53 18.56 -2.50
N TYR A 36 3.51 17.77 -1.42
CA TYR A 36 4.44 16.66 -1.23
C TYR A 36 3.76 15.32 -1.47
N GLN A 37 4.38 14.48 -2.30
CA GLN A 37 3.91 13.12 -2.51
C GLN A 37 4.40 12.21 -1.37
N LYS A 38 3.52 11.37 -0.83
CA LYS A 38 3.90 10.33 0.12
C LYS A 38 4.80 9.31 -0.56
N GLN A 39 5.83 8.91 0.16
CA GLN A 39 6.70 7.81 -0.26
C GLN A 39 5.91 6.50 -0.20
N ARG A 40 6.23 5.56 -1.09
CA ARG A 40 5.47 4.31 -1.21
C ARG A 40 6.30 3.14 -1.73
N VAL A 41 5.76 1.95 -1.52
CA VAL A 41 6.17 0.71 -2.19
C VAL A 41 5.06 0.30 -3.15
N SER A 42 5.42 0.10 -4.41
CA SER A 42 4.54 -0.38 -5.47
C SER A 42 4.93 -1.84 -5.73
N LEU A 43 4.08 -2.77 -5.30
CA LEU A 43 4.28 -4.20 -5.47
C LEU A 43 3.37 -4.71 -6.59
N THR A 44 3.96 -5.38 -7.58
CA THR A 44 3.19 -6.18 -8.55
C THR A 44 3.35 -7.65 -8.20
N LEU A 45 2.27 -8.26 -7.74
CA LEU A 45 2.24 -9.64 -7.26
C LEU A 45 1.49 -10.54 -8.25
N ARG A 46 2.03 -11.73 -8.51
CA ARG A 46 1.32 -12.82 -9.18
C ARG A 46 1.45 -14.09 -8.33
N LEU A 47 0.33 -14.75 -8.10
CA LEU A 47 0.25 -16.01 -7.35
C LEU A 47 0.16 -17.18 -8.33
N GLN A 48 1.01 -18.19 -8.15
CA GLN A 48 0.99 -19.44 -8.89
C GLN A 48 0.28 -20.53 -8.11
N ASN A 49 -0.58 -21.26 -8.82
CA ASN A 49 -1.46 -22.29 -8.27
C ASN A 49 -0.72 -23.52 -7.72
N GLU A 50 0.58 -23.68 -7.97
CA GLU A 50 1.31 -24.92 -7.63
C GLU A 50 1.47 -25.12 -6.11
N ASN A 51 1.42 -24.05 -5.31
CA ASN A 51 1.69 -24.10 -3.86
C ASN A 51 0.45 -23.90 -2.97
N LEU A 52 -0.68 -23.47 -3.53
CA LEU A 52 -1.87 -23.08 -2.79
C LEU A 52 -2.99 -24.08 -3.10
N GLY A 53 -3.36 -24.89 -2.11
CA GLY A 53 -4.20 -26.08 -2.26
C GLY A 53 -5.40 -25.95 -3.20
N LYS A 54 -5.69 -27.05 -3.89
CA LYS A 54 -6.78 -27.18 -4.86
C LYS A 54 -8.14 -26.71 -4.29
N PHE A 55 -8.71 -25.69 -4.93
CA PHE A 55 -10.12 -25.22 -4.88
C PHE A 55 -10.60 -24.27 -3.78
N ASN A 56 -9.72 -23.72 -2.93
CA ASN A 56 -10.19 -22.78 -1.90
C ASN A 56 -10.12 -21.32 -2.35
N VAL A 57 -11.10 -20.51 -1.96
CA VAL A 57 -11.06 -19.05 -2.11
C VAL A 57 -10.02 -18.51 -1.14
N ILE A 58 -8.99 -17.84 -1.64
CA ILE A 58 -7.84 -17.41 -0.84
C ILE A 58 -7.97 -15.93 -0.54
N GLY A 59 -7.95 -15.57 0.74
CA GLY A 59 -7.73 -14.20 1.18
C GLY A 59 -6.24 -13.92 1.26
N VAL A 60 -5.80 -12.79 0.71
CA VAL A 60 -4.40 -12.36 0.77
C VAL A 60 -4.34 -10.98 1.40
N ILE A 61 -3.51 -10.85 2.43
CA ILE A 61 -3.23 -9.59 3.13
C ILE A 61 -1.78 -9.22 2.84
N VAL A 62 -1.56 -8.00 2.38
CA VAL A 62 -0.24 -7.46 2.08
C VAL A 62 0.00 -6.25 2.95
N GLY A 63 0.96 -6.34 3.88
CA GLY A 63 1.31 -5.29 4.83
C GLY A 63 2.73 -4.78 4.63
N LEU A 64 2.94 -3.47 4.80
CA LEU A 64 4.27 -2.87 4.94
C LEU A 64 4.59 -2.73 6.42
N VAL A 65 5.61 -3.44 6.89
CA VAL A 65 5.96 -3.55 8.31
C VAL A 65 7.40 -3.11 8.53
N ASP A 66 7.66 -2.35 9.59
CA ASP A 66 9.03 -2.01 9.99
C ASP A 66 9.67 -3.09 10.90
N ASN A 67 10.95 -2.92 11.21
CA ASN A 67 11.69 -3.82 12.08
C ASN A 67 11.23 -3.82 13.55
N THR A 68 10.38 -2.88 13.96
CA THR A 68 9.74 -2.86 15.28
C THR A 68 8.41 -3.61 15.31
N GLY A 69 7.91 -4.03 14.14
CA GLY A 69 6.61 -4.67 13.98
C GLY A 69 5.46 -3.69 13.73
N LEU A 70 5.76 -2.40 13.55
CA LEU A 70 4.74 -1.40 13.23
C LEU A 70 4.25 -1.58 11.79
N ILE A 71 2.94 -1.69 11.63
CA ILE A 71 2.29 -1.71 10.31
C ILE A 71 2.11 -0.28 9.82
N HIS A 72 2.71 0.04 8.67
CA HIS A 72 2.60 1.35 8.04
C HIS A 72 1.37 1.47 7.15
N SER A 73 1.05 0.42 6.41
CA SER A 73 -0.15 0.29 5.57
C SER A 73 -0.42 -1.18 5.28
N HIS A 74 -1.66 -1.51 4.92
CA HIS A 74 -2.02 -2.85 4.46
C HIS A 74 -3.07 -2.75 3.35
N GLU A 75 -3.07 -3.75 2.49
CA GLU A 75 -4.06 -3.96 1.44
C GLU A 75 -4.51 -5.42 1.49
N GLN A 76 -5.74 -5.69 1.07
CA GLN A 76 -6.28 -7.04 1.06
C GLN A 76 -7.02 -7.32 -0.26
N PHE A 77 -6.88 -8.52 -0.78
CA PHE A 77 -7.60 -8.96 -1.97
C PHE A 77 -7.94 -10.45 -1.88
N THR A 78 -8.80 -10.89 -2.79
CA THR A 78 -9.21 -12.30 -2.89
C THR A 78 -8.64 -12.88 -4.17
N TYR A 79 -8.06 -14.07 -4.06
CA TYR A 79 -7.54 -14.85 -5.18
C TYR A 79 -8.35 -16.13 -5.31
N ILE A 80 -8.87 -16.39 -6.51
CA ILE A 80 -9.60 -17.61 -6.83
C ILE A 80 -8.74 -18.45 -7.79
N PRO A 81 -8.30 -19.66 -7.36
CA PRO A 81 -7.56 -20.57 -8.23
C PRO A 81 -8.34 -20.90 -9.52
N GLY A 82 -7.70 -20.75 -10.68
CA GLY A 82 -8.33 -20.90 -11.99
C GLY A 82 -8.55 -19.55 -12.65
N PRO A 83 -9.60 -18.78 -12.28
CA PRO A 83 -9.85 -17.44 -12.83
C PRO A 83 -8.66 -16.50 -12.69
N ASP A 84 -8.00 -16.49 -11.53
CA ASP A 84 -6.98 -15.48 -11.21
C ASP A 84 -5.53 -15.95 -11.46
N CYS A 85 -5.32 -17.13 -12.03
CA CYS A 85 -3.98 -17.73 -12.19
C CYS A 85 -2.99 -16.86 -12.98
N ASN A 86 -3.51 -16.02 -13.88
CA ASN A 86 -2.73 -15.09 -14.69
C ASN A 86 -2.92 -13.62 -14.28
N THR A 87 -3.72 -13.37 -13.25
CA THR A 87 -4.00 -12.01 -12.76
C THR A 87 -2.77 -11.45 -12.06
N LYS A 88 -2.45 -10.19 -12.38
CA LYS A 88 -1.44 -9.40 -11.67
C LYS A 88 -2.15 -8.46 -10.72
N PHE A 89 -1.72 -8.44 -9.47
CA PHE A 89 -2.24 -7.56 -8.44
C PHE A 89 -1.24 -6.43 -8.21
N ASP A 90 -1.62 -5.21 -8.58
CA ASP A 90 -0.83 -4.00 -8.35
C ASP A 90 -1.25 -3.34 -7.03
N ILE A 91 -0.33 -3.31 -6.07
CA ILE A 91 -0.57 -2.96 -4.68
C ILE A 91 0.31 -1.77 -4.31
N TYR A 92 -0.30 -0.73 -3.72
CA TYR A 92 0.39 0.48 -3.31
C TYR A 92 0.41 0.62 -1.79
N LEU A 93 1.56 0.36 -1.18
CA LEU A 93 1.75 0.46 0.27
C LEU A 93 2.40 1.79 0.62
N LEU A 94 1.75 2.58 1.47
CA LEU A 94 2.20 3.91 1.87
C LEU A 94 2.93 3.86 3.22
N TYR A 95 4.03 4.61 3.34
CA TYR A 95 4.64 4.80 4.65
C TYR A 95 3.75 5.71 5.50
N ARG A 96 3.53 5.32 6.76
CA ARG A 96 2.81 6.12 7.76
C ARG A 96 3.47 7.48 8.00
N ASP A 97 4.78 7.48 8.20
CA ASP A 97 5.58 8.68 8.45
C ASP A 97 5.83 9.44 7.15
N ARG A 98 5.90 10.77 7.27
CA ARG A 98 5.98 11.71 6.14
C ARG A 98 7.05 12.77 6.44
N PRO A 99 8.29 12.60 5.94
CA PRO A 99 8.82 11.48 5.16
C PRO A 99 9.02 10.19 5.99
N LYS A 100 9.28 9.06 5.32
CA LYS A 100 9.59 7.79 5.98
C LYS A 100 10.92 7.86 6.74
N ASP A 101 11.05 7.07 7.78
CA ASP A 101 12.26 6.98 8.58
C ASP A 101 13.34 6.17 7.85
N MET A 102 14.42 6.84 7.49
CA MET A 102 15.55 6.27 6.76
C MET A 102 16.42 5.33 7.60
N THR A 103 16.28 5.36 8.93
CA THR A 103 17.05 4.51 9.85
C THR A 103 16.41 3.13 10.04
N LYS A 104 15.15 2.97 9.64
CA LYS A 104 14.39 1.73 9.78
C LYS A 104 14.55 0.82 8.58
N ASN A 105 14.39 -0.48 8.83
CA ASN A 105 14.27 -1.49 7.79
C ASN A 105 12.81 -1.87 7.61
N TYR A 106 12.40 -2.01 6.35
CA TYR A 106 11.02 -2.28 5.99
C TYR A 106 10.91 -3.61 5.25
N THR A 107 9.87 -4.36 5.57
CA THR A 107 9.56 -5.65 4.96
C THR A 107 8.10 -5.67 4.54
N ILE A 108 7.83 -6.18 3.36
CA ILE A 108 6.48 -6.47 2.89
C ILE A 108 6.12 -7.86 3.40
N HIS A 109 5.09 -7.95 4.24
CA HIS A 109 4.52 -9.20 4.70
C HIS A 109 3.31 -9.54 3.83
N ILE A 110 3.30 -10.74 3.26
CA ILE A 110 2.20 -11.24 2.44
C ILE A 110 1.69 -12.49 3.16
N GLU A 111 0.43 -12.48 3.56
CA GLU A 111 -0.19 -13.58 4.30
C GLU A 111 -1.37 -14.10 3.50
N ALA A 112 -1.39 -15.41 3.25
CA ALA A 112 -2.48 -16.09 2.59
C ALA A 112 -3.23 -16.97 3.59
N TYR A 113 -4.55 -16.92 3.52
CA TYR A 113 -5.44 -17.73 4.32
C TYR A 113 -6.63 -18.23 3.50
N ASP A 114 -7.16 -19.38 3.87
CA ASP A 114 -8.42 -19.89 3.36
C ASP A 114 -9.56 -19.00 3.86
N LYS A 115 -10.24 -18.34 2.93
CA LYS A 115 -11.30 -17.36 3.26
C LYS A 115 -12.58 -18.03 3.76
N ILE A 116 -12.80 -19.30 3.44
CA ILE A 116 -14.01 -20.06 3.83
C ILE A 116 -13.81 -20.63 5.23
N ASN A 117 -12.70 -21.35 5.42
CA ASN A 117 -12.42 -22.04 6.69
C ASN A 117 -11.66 -21.16 7.70
N LEU A 118 -11.30 -19.93 7.31
CA LEU A 118 -10.49 -18.99 8.10
C LEU A 118 -9.16 -19.61 8.58
N ARG A 119 -8.57 -20.48 7.75
CA ARG A 119 -7.34 -21.21 8.07
C ARG A 119 -6.14 -20.53 7.43
N PHE A 120 -5.14 -20.21 8.23
CA PHE A 120 -3.85 -19.73 7.72
C PHE A 120 -3.20 -20.76 6.78
N LEU A 121 -2.71 -20.31 5.63
CA LEU A 121 -2.05 -21.15 4.64
C LEU A 121 -0.54 -20.93 4.66
N THR A 122 -0.09 -19.69 4.47
CA THR A 122 1.34 -19.39 4.35
C THR A 122 1.62 -17.89 4.50
N THR A 123 2.89 -17.57 4.68
CA THR A 123 3.41 -16.20 4.74
C THR A 123 4.68 -16.07 3.89
N TRP A 124 4.80 -14.94 3.20
CA TRP A 124 6.01 -14.53 2.50
C TRP A 124 6.48 -13.17 3.00
N LYS A 125 7.79 -12.98 3.06
CA LYS A 125 8.42 -11.75 3.51
C LYS A 125 9.39 -11.24 2.45
N LEU A 126 9.15 -10.05 1.94
CA LEU A 126 9.99 -9.41 0.92
C LEU A 126 10.65 -8.16 1.52
N PRO A 127 11.98 -8.13 1.70
CA PRO A 127 12.65 -6.94 2.23
C PRO A 127 12.64 -5.81 1.19
N VAL A 128 12.37 -4.58 1.64
CA VAL A 128 12.50 -3.38 0.81
C VAL A 128 13.98 -2.97 0.80
N LYS A 129 14.68 -3.21 -0.31
CA LYS A 129 16.15 -3.06 -0.36
C LYS A 129 16.61 -1.61 -0.43
N PHE A 130 15.88 -0.75 -1.13
CA PHE A 130 16.32 0.61 -1.42
C PHE A 130 15.50 1.65 -0.66
N ASN A 131 15.80 1.80 0.63
CA ASN A 131 15.12 2.77 1.48
C ASN A 131 15.32 4.22 1.02
N PHE A 132 16.38 4.57 0.31
CA PHE A 132 16.55 5.95 -0.20
C PHE A 132 15.56 6.32 -1.30
N MET A 133 14.95 5.35 -1.98
CA MET A 133 14.01 5.64 -3.06
C MET A 133 12.68 6.14 -2.50
N PRO A 134 12.14 7.28 -2.99
CA PRO A 134 10.82 7.74 -2.60
C PRO A 134 9.71 6.79 -3.09
N VAL A 135 9.97 6.06 -4.19
CA VAL A 135 9.10 5.00 -4.71
C VAL A 135 9.94 3.75 -4.94
N ASN A 136 9.64 2.67 -4.23
CA ASN A 136 10.20 1.35 -4.51
C ASN A 136 9.24 0.58 -5.43
N ARG A 137 9.76 -0.04 -6.49
CA ARG A 137 9.00 -0.91 -7.38
C ARG A 137 9.52 -2.33 -7.21
N GLU A 138 8.67 -3.18 -6.66
CA GLU A 138 8.98 -4.58 -6.40
C GLU A 138 8.03 -5.45 -7.23
N SER A 139 8.52 -6.58 -7.74
CA SER A 139 7.67 -7.58 -8.39
C SER A 139 8.01 -8.95 -7.84
N ALA A 140 6.97 -9.72 -7.53
CA ALA A 140 7.10 -11.05 -6.98
C ALA A 140 6.16 -12.02 -7.69
N LEU A 141 6.69 -13.21 -7.94
CA LEU A 141 5.95 -14.40 -8.36
C LEU A 141 6.04 -15.37 -7.19
N LEU A 142 4.89 -15.71 -6.59
CA LEU A 142 4.81 -16.54 -5.38
C LEU A 142 3.99 -17.80 -5.64
#